data_AF-A0A1A3NXW9-F1
#
_entry.id   AF-A0A1A3NXW9-F1
#
_cell.length_a   1.000
_cell.length_b   1.000
_cell.length_c   1.000
_cell.angle_alpha   90.00
_cell.angle_beta   90.00
_cell.angle_gamma   90.00
#
_symmetry.space_group_name_H-M   'P 1'
#
loop_
_entity.id
_entity.type
_entity.pdbx_description
1 polymer ?
#
loop_
_entity_poly.entity_id
_entity_poly.type
_entity_poly.pdbx_seq_one_letter_code
_entity_poly.pdbx_strand_id
1 'polypeptide(L)'
;MGSQWDDVKVADAEPNPDDTGKPIASEGPAAMPGPGQPAAPQAGPARPDPPVGTPPVWKTHAATWGTHLGNGLTHVGTWLTHLGSWLAQLINRLARLVETKPSPLQTLAILAGLAVLSVLGALAFPTNAFGKACVIAFVPGLCIALGIRGTRWYRGQALNQHLTHAAQATLQLKRSVRYVDDRLAEAQRHWESGANDSALIEVVRAKTATELALGTAEHATRQWTSLAPGFDDEGSQRSITDGNIEGSVARVEDQYTLIINRGAEHGTKADMVFAVLTEGGDQIVDPETGAVIGELPTEKLRVKVVDVQPKYSRAVTFRAIAPAKRSHPALTGSAGTASGLEMPGAFDSLDESISRLLENEFGEPISVRETTAKMRIDVGDRVRQVR
;
A
#
# COMPACT_ATOMS: atom_id res chain seq x y z
N MET A 1 42.35 -43.94 -11.54
CA MET A 1 42.72 -42.51 -11.39
C MET A 1 41.41 -41.77 -11.20
N GLY A 2 40.94 -41.35 -10.03
CA GLY A 2 41.62 -40.88 -8.83
C GLY A 2 41.12 -39.46 -8.57
N SER A 3 39.93 -39.32 -7.97
CA SER A 3 39.42 -38.02 -7.49
C SER A 3 38.44 -38.25 -6.34
N GLN A 4 39.04 -38.45 -5.17
CA GLN A 4 38.77 -37.81 -3.88
C GLN A 4 37.49 -36.95 -3.81
N TRP A 5 36.52 -37.43 -3.01
CA TRP A 5 35.39 -36.66 -2.53
C TRP A 5 35.75 -36.08 -1.16
N ASP A 6 35.70 -34.76 -1.04
CA ASP A 6 35.93 -34.05 0.21
C ASP A 6 34.68 -34.10 1.10
N ASP A 7 34.88 -34.56 2.33
CA ASP A 7 33.93 -34.56 3.43
C ASP A 7 33.56 -33.12 3.82
N VAL A 8 32.30 -32.73 3.58
CA VAL A 8 31.71 -31.52 4.16
C VAL A 8 31.21 -31.86 5.56
N LYS A 9 31.97 -31.36 6.53
CA LYS A 9 31.71 -31.36 7.97
C LYS A 9 30.36 -30.72 8.28
N VAL A 10 29.38 -31.54 8.64
CA VAL A 10 28.10 -31.10 9.23
C VAL A 10 28.40 -30.65 10.66
N ALA A 11 28.09 -29.37 10.95
CA ALA A 11 28.14 -28.84 12.30
C ALA A 11 26.75 -29.00 12.93
N ASP A 12 26.64 -29.94 13.86
CA ASP A 12 25.53 -30.05 14.79
C ASP A 12 25.55 -28.85 15.75
N ALA A 13 24.47 -28.09 15.77
CA ALA A 13 24.21 -27.07 16.78
C ALA A 13 23.15 -27.61 17.74
N GLU A 14 23.58 -27.99 18.94
CA GLU A 14 22.71 -28.36 20.06
C GLU A 14 21.92 -27.13 20.58
N PRO A 15 20.68 -27.31 21.05
CA PRO A 15 19.93 -26.29 21.77
C PRO A 15 20.32 -26.28 23.26
N ASN A 16 20.63 -25.11 23.79
CA ASN A 16 20.94 -24.89 25.21
C ASN A 16 19.65 -24.77 26.04
N PRO A 17 19.40 -25.60 27.06
CA PRO A 17 18.38 -25.38 28.08
C PRO A 17 18.96 -24.75 29.35
N ASP A 18 18.07 -24.34 30.26
CA ASP A 18 18.28 -23.80 31.62
C ASP A 18 18.43 -22.27 31.67
N ASP A 19 17.43 -21.49 32.11
CA ASP A 19 16.64 -21.51 33.35
C ASP A 19 17.48 -21.31 34.62
N THR A 20 17.32 -20.15 35.25
CA THR A 20 17.46 -19.98 36.70
C THR A 20 16.87 -18.63 37.11
N GLY A 21 15.69 -18.68 37.73
CA GLY A 21 14.96 -17.50 38.17
C GLY A 21 15.34 -16.94 39.55
N LYS A 22 14.31 -16.29 40.13
CA LYS A 22 14.11 -15.72 41.49
C LYS A 22 14.48 -14.22 41.70
N PRO A 23 13.84 -13.52 42.68
CA PRO A 23 12.40 -13.40 42.95
C PRO A 23 11.91 -11.96 43.28
N ILE A 24 10.59 -11.89 43.50
CA ILE A 24 9.70 -10.81 43.90
C ILE A 24 9.95 -10.29 45.35
N ALA A 25 9.76 -8.98 45.56
CA ALA A 25 9.25 -8.34 46.79
C ALA A 25 8.64 -6.97 46.39
N SER A 26 7.33 -6.75 46.34
CA SER A 26 6.37 -6.46 47.44
C SER A 26 6.67 -5.18 48.24
N GLU A 27 5.88 -4.11 48.04
CA GLU A 27 5.15 -3.37 49.09
C GLU A 27 4.36 -2.20 48.47
N GLY A 28 3.04 -2.17 48.71
CA GLY A 28 2.17 -1.00 48.46
C GLY A 28 2.05 -0.13 49.72
N PRO A 29 0.88 0.46 50.03
CA PRO A 29 0.13 1.45 49.26
C PRO A 29 -0.32 2.67 50.15
N ALA A 30 -1.24 3.49 49.62
CA ALA A 30 -2.10 4.48 50.32
C ALA A 30 -1.49 5.88 50.58
N ALA A 31 -2.19 7.01 50.60
CA ALA A 31 -3.62 7.31 50.62
C ALA A 31 -3.86 8.77 50.13
N MET A 32 -4.97 9.00 49.43
CA MET A 32 -5.77 10.25 49.47
C MET A 32 -6.70 10.16 50.71
N PRO A 33 -7.17 11.25 51.37
CA PRO A 33 -8.11 12.24 50.81
C PRO A 33 -7.94 13.69 51.35
N GLY A 34 -8.43 14.74 50.68
CA GLY A 34 -9.75 15.33 50.98
C GLY A 34 -9.65 16.82 51.40
N PRO A 35 -10.75 17.61 51.39
CA PRO A 35 -10.76 19.05 51.01
C PRO A 35 -11.26 20.05 52.09
N GLY A 36 -11.17 21.37 51.79
CA GLY A 36 -11.79 22.51 52.52
C GLY A 36 -10.79 23.32 53.37
N GLN A 37 -10.85 24.64 53.60
CA GLN A 37 -11.83 25.73 53.40
C GLN A 37 -11.06 27.07 53.63
N PRO A 38 -11.60 28.27 53.33
CA PRO A 38 -10.89 29.55 53.30
C PRO A 38 -11.09 30.43 54.56
N ALA A 39 -10.15 31.34 54.84
CA ALA A 39 -10.38 32.50 55.71
C ALA A 39 -9.36 33.63 55.42
N ALA A 40 -9.83 34.86 55.54
CA ALA A 40 -9.23 36.11 55.06
C ALA A 40 -8.43 36.88 56.16
N PRO A 41 -8.26 38.22 56.10
CA PRO A 41 -6.98 38.91 55.97
C PRO A 41 -6.49 39.57 57.28
N GLN A 42 -5.19 39.74 57.48
CA GLN A 42 -4.66 40.69 58.48
C GLN A 42 -3.40 41.43 57.99
N ALA A 43 -3.38 42.70 58.36
CA ALA A 43 -2.44 43.76 57.98
C ALA A 43 -1.04 43.61 58.62
N GLY A 44 -0.05 44.32 58.07
CA GLY A 44 1.32 44.46 58.61
C GLY A 44 1.37 45.20 59.96
N PRO A 45 2.53 45.68 60.46
CA PRO A 45 3.83 45.92 59.79
C PRO A 45 5.06 45.37 60.56
N ALA A 46 6.24 45.35 59.94
CA ALA A 46 7.53 45.76 60.53
C ALA A 46 8.71 45.30 59.67
N ARG A 47 9.55 46.25 59.32
CA ARG A 47 10.82 46.12 58.61
C ARG A 47 11.92 45.78 59.63
N PRO A 48 12.81 44.83 59.32
CA PRO A 48 14.21 45.00 59.69
C PRO A 48 15.16 44.79 58.50
N ASP A 49 16.36 45.35 58.65
CA ASP A 49 17.35 45.73 57.64
C ASP A 49 17.97 44.61 56.80
N PRO A 50 18.54 44.93 55.62
CA PRO A 50 19.13 43.94 54.71
C PRO A 50 20.47 43.40 55.22
N PRO A 51 20.76 42.09 55.08
CA PRO A 51 22.10 41.56 55.28
C PRO A 51 23.02 41.94 54.11
N VAL A 52 24.18 42.45 54.47
CA VAL A 52 25.34 42.74 53.62
C VAL A 52 25.65 41.55 52.71
N GLY A 53 25.41 41.72 51.41
CA GLY A 53 25.69 40.72 50.39
C GLY A 53 27.18 40.53 50.17
N THR A 54 27.67 39.31 50.38
CA THR A 54 28.93 38.86 49.78
C THR A 54 28.78 38.87 48.25
N PRO A 55 29.77 39.37 47.49
CA PRO A 55 29.68 39.37 46.03
C PRO A 55 29.67 37.93 45.52
N PRO A 56 28.81 37.62 44.55
CA PRO A 56 28.65 36.25 44.10
C PRO A 56 29.83 35.80 43.23
N VAL A 57 30.35 34.62 43.55
CA VAL A 57 31.52 33.93 42.96
C VAL A 57 31.43 33.74 41.43
N TRP A 58 30.26 33.94 40.81
CA TRP A 58 30.11 33.80 39.35
C TRP A 58 30.77 34.92 38.55
N LYS A 59 31.02 36.10 39.14
CA LYS A 59 31.65 37.23 38.41
C LYS A 59 33.12 36.98 38.09
N THR A 60 33.83 36.15 38.87
CA THR A 60 35.22 35.76 38.58
C THR A 60 35.32 34.63 37.54
N HIS A 61 34.31 33.76 37.44
CA HIS A 61 34.22 32.74 36.38
C HIS A 61 33.78 33.30 35.02
N ALA A 62 33.00 34.39 35.00
CA ALA A 62 32.58 35.03 33.76
C ALA A 62 33.73 35.73 33.02
N ALA A 63 34.72 36.27 33.75
CA ALA A 63 35.87 36.95 33.15
C ALA A 63 36.92 35.98 32.55
N THR A 64 37.00 34.74 33.04
CA THR A 64 37.90 33.69 32.53
C THR A 64 37.33 32.93 31.33
N TRP A 65 36.00 32.92 31.15
CA TRP A 65 35.36 32.30 29.98
C TRP A 65 35.62 33.06 28.67
N GLY A 66 35.75 34.39 28.72
CA GLY A 66 35.97 35.21 27.52
C GLY A 66 37.31 34.95 26.82
N THR A 67 38.36 34.60 27.57
CA THR A 67 39.71 34.37 27.01
C THR A 67 39.90 32.95 26.47
N HIS A 68 39.21 31.94 27.01
CA HIS A 68 39.23 30.58 26.44
C HIS A 68 38.42 30.45 25.14
N LEU A 69 37.37 31.28 24.97
CA LEU A 69 36.57 31.31 23.75
C LEU A 69 37.30 32.00 22.58
N GLY A 70 38.12 33.03 22.87
CA GLY A 70 38.94 33.71 21.87
C GLY A 70 40.00 32.83 21.21
N ASN A 71 40.64 31.93 21.98
CA ASN A 71 41.62 30.97 21.45
C ASN A 71 40.99 29.75 20.77
N GLY A 72 39.73 29.42 21.10
CA GLY A 72 38.97 28.40 20.37
C GLY A 72 38.57 28.84 18.95
N LEU A 73 38.24 30.12 18.77
CA LEU A 73 37.81 30.68 17.49
C LEU A 73 38.94 30.77 16.45
N THR A 74 40.20 30.97 16.87
CA THR A 74 41.34 31.00 15.94
C THR A 74 41.70 29.61 15.39
N HIS A 75 41.52 28.56 16.19
CA HIS A 75 41.67 27.18 15.72
C HIS A 75 40.54 26.73 14.78
N VAL A 76 39.32 27.22 15.00
CA VAL A 76 38.20 26.97 14.08
C VAL A 76 38.41 27.71 12.75
N GLY A 77 38.99 28.92 12.79
CA GLY A 77 39.32 29.68 11.59
C GLY A 77 40.36 29.01 10.69
N THR A 78 41.42 28.44 11.25
CA THR A 78 42.44 27.70 10.48
C THR A 78 41.94 26.34 9.98
N TRP A 79 41.05 25.70 10.74
CA TRP A 79 40.38 24.48 10.28
C TRP A 79 39.42 24.76 9.10
N LEU A 80 38.69 25.88 9.13
CA LEU A 80 37.81 26.31 8.04
C LEU A 80 38.55 26.64 6.74
N THR A 81 39.75 27.24 6.80
CA THR A 81 40.56 27.49 5.60
C THR A 81 41.15 26.21 5.02
N HIS A 82 41.51 25.23 5.87
CA HIS A 82 41.87 23.90 5.40
C HIS A 82 40.69 23.15 4.79
N LEU A 83 39.49 23.27 5.37
CA LEU A 83 38.27 22.71 4.78
C LEU A 83 37.95 23.33 3.43
N GLY A 84 38.14 24.65 3.29
CA GLY A 84 37.91 25.38 2.04
C GLY A 84 38.83 24.94 0.91
N SER A 85 40.11 24.74 1.19
CA SER A 85 41.07 24.21 0.19
C SER A 85 40.78 22.75 -0.19
N TRP A 86 40.33 21.92 0.76
CA TRP A 86 39.88 20.56 0.49
C TRP A 86 38.60 20.53 -0.36
N LEU A 87 37.62 21.39 -0.06
CA LEU A 87 36.40 21.58 -0.84
C LEU A 87 36.68 22.07 -2.26
N ALA A 88 37.60 23.02 -2.44
CA ALA A 88 37.99 23.51 -3.77
C ALA A 88 38.63 22.40 -4.63
N GLN A 89 39.44 21.53 -4.02
CA GLN A 89 39.98 20.35 -4.70
C GLN A 89 38.89 19.33 -5.03
N LEU A 90 37.89 19.16 -4.17
CA LEU A 90 36.76 18.25 -4.38
C LEU A 90 35.83 18.74 -5.48
N ILE A 91 35.57 20.05 -5.55
CA ILE A 91 34.81 20.71 -6.63
C ILE A 91 35.52 20.53 -7.96
N ASN A 92 36.84 20.76 -8.03
CA ASN A 92 37.61 20.55 -9.26
C ASN A 92 37.69 19.08 -9.70
N ARG A 93 37.66 18.12 -8.76
CA ARG A 93 37.56 16.69 -9.09
C ARG A 93 36.16 16.30 -9.55
N LEU A 94 35.11 16.86 -8.96
CA LEU A 94 33.72 16.64 -9.38
C LEU A 94 33.41 17.29 -10.72
N ALA A 95 33.95 18.48 -11.00
CA ALA A 95 33.78 19.17 -12.28
C ALA A 95 34.31 18.34 -13.47
N ARG A 96 35.39 17.58 -13.27
CA ARG A 96 35.92 16.65 -14.29
C ARG A 96 35.10 15.37 -14.46
N LEU A 97 34.25 15.03 -13.49
CA LEU A 97 33.35 13.86 -13.57
C LEU A 97 32.00 14.20 -14.21
N VAL A 98 31.63 15.48 -14.33
CA VAL A 98 30.35 15.92 -14.92
C VAL A 98 30.34 15.79 -16.45
N GLU A 99 31.50 15.71 -17.11
CA GLU A 99 31.58 15.37 -18.54
C GLU A 99 31.18 13.91 -18.83
N THR A 100 31.18 13.05 -17.80
CA THR A 100 30.65 11.69 -17.90
C THR A 100 29.29 11.62 -17.23
N LYS A 101 28.27 11.19 -17.98
CA LYS A 101 26.86 11.01 -17.58
C LYS A 101 26.76 10.66 -16.07
N PRO A 102 26.26 11.57 -15.21
CA PRO A 102 26.38 11.41 -13.76
C PRO A 102 25.64 10.16 -13.31
N SER A 103 26.33 9.27 -12.59
CA SER A 103 25.70 8.05 -12.11
C SER A 103 24.65 8.42 -11.05
N PRO A 104 23.53 7.69 -10.96
CA PRO A 104 22.46 8.01 -10.01
C PRO A 104 22.95 8.04 -8.56
N LEU A 105 23.93 7.20 -8.22
CA LEU A 105 24.62 7.19 -6.92
C LEU A 105 25.36 8.51 -6.64
N GLN A 106 26.07 9.08 -7.63
CA GLN A 106 26.73 10.36 -7.47
C GLN A 106 25.72 11.48 -7.17
N THR A 107 24.56 11.47 -7.85
CA THR A 107 23.52 12.48 -7.58
C THR A 107 22.96 12.39 -6.17
N LEU A 108 22.78 11.18 -5.62
CA LEU A 108 22.35 10.97 -4.24
C LEU A 108 23.43 11.40 -3.24
N ALA A 109 24.70 11.08 -3.51
CA ALA A 109 25.82 11.47 -2.65
C ALA A 109 25.99 13.00 -2.58
N ILE A 110 25.83 13.71 -3.71
CA ILE A 110 25.89 15.17 -3.75
C ILE A 110 24.72 15.78 -2.96
N LEU A 111 23.50 15.27 -3.13
CA LEU A 111 22.33 15.75 -2.38
C LEU A 111 22.46 15.50 -0.87
N ALA A 112 22.96 14.33 -0.47
CA ALA A 112 23.23 14.03 0.93
C ALA A 112 24.32 14.93 1.51
N GLY A 113 25.40 15.18 0.76
CA GLY A 113 26.46 16.11 1.14
C GLY A 113 25.95 17.55 1.32
N LEU A 114 25.12 18.03 0.41
CA LEU A 114 24.47 19.34 0.51
C LEU A 114 23.54 19.42 1.73
N ALA A 115 22.81 18.35 2.05
CA ALA A 115 21.94 18.30 3.23
C ALA A 115 22.74 18.40 4.52
N VAL A 116 23.85 17.66 4.64
CA VAL A 116 24.75 17.75 5.80
C VAL A 116 25.38 19.14 5.90
N LEU A 117 25.81 19.72 4.77
CA LEU A 117 26.38 21.06 4.72
C LEU A 117 25.36 22.13 5.16
N SER A 118 24.08 21.97 4.79
CA SER A 118 23.01 22.86 5.24
C SER A 118 22.82 22.83 6.76
N VAL A 119 22.87 21.65 7.38
CA VAL A 119 22.79 21.49 8.84
C VAL A 119 24.01 22.12 9.53
N LEU A 120 25.21 21.93 8.98
CA LEU A 120 26.42 22.56 9.52
C LEU A 120 26.38 24.09 9.40
N GLY A 121 25.87 24.63 8.29
CA GLY A 121 25.68 26.07 8.10
C GLY A 121 24.70 26.69 9.11
N ALA A 122 23.66 25.94 9.49
CA ALA A 122 22.74 26.35 10.54
C ALA A 122 23.40 26.45 11.92
N LEU A 123 24.27 25.49 12.25
CA LEU A 123 24.99 25.44 13.52
C LEU A 123 26.08 26.50 13.62
N ALA A 124 26.74 26.83 12.50
CA ALA A 124 27.82 27.81 12.47
C ALA A 124 27.33 29.26 12.63
N PHE A 125 26.09 29.57 12.21
CA PHE A 125 25.55 30.94 12.21
C PHE A 125 24.14 31.03 12.80
N PRO A 126 23.96 30.76 14.11
CA PRO A 126 22.64 30.67 14.74
C PRO A 126 21.87 32.00 14.78
N THR A 127 22.57 33.14 14.74
CA THR A 127 21.96 34.48 14.87
C THR A 127 21.70 35.15 13.52
N ASN A 128 22.35 34.70 12.44
CA ASN A 128 22.24 35.33 11.13
C ASN A 128 20.97 34.88 10.40
N ALA A 129 20.36 35.81 9.65
CA ALA A 129 19.20 35.52 8.81
C ALA A 129 19.47 34.36 7.81
N PHE A 130 20.73 34.24 7.36
CA PHE A 130 21.19 33.14 6.51
C PHE A 130 21.10 31.76 7.18
N GLY A 131 21.45 31.64 8.47
CA GLY A 131 21.34 30.37 9.20
C GLY A 131 19.88 29.93 9.34
N LYS A 132 18.99 30.89 9.66
CA LYS A 132 17.54 30.65 9.73
C LYS A 132 16.95 30.24 8.37
N ALA A 133 17.33 30.94 7.30
CA ALA A 133 16.89 30.60 5.94
C ALA A 133 17.39 29.21 5.50
N CYS A 134 18.60 28.81 5.89
CA CYS A 134 19.15 27.51 5.58
C CYS A 134 18.35 26.37 6.23
N VAL A 135 18.00 26.50 7.52
CA VAL A 135 17.19 25.49 8.22
C VAL A 135 15.79 25.39 7.63
N ILE A 136 15.13 26.54 7.40
CA ILE A 136 13.71 26.56 7.05
C ILE A 136 13.49 26.12 5.59
N ALA A 137 14.38 26.50 4.66
CA ALA A 137 14.17 26.25 3.24
C ALA A 137 14.98 25.07 2.69
N PHE A 138 16.26 24.95 3.05
CA PHE A 138 17.14 23.97 2.41
C PHE A 138 16.99 22.57 2.98
N VAL A 139 16.82 22.42 4.30
CA VAL A 139 16.67 21.11 4.93
C VAL A 139 15.42 20.37 4.40
N PRO A 140 14.21 20.97 4.38
CA PRO A 140 13.03 20.28 3.85
C PRO A 140 13.14 20.01 2.35
N GLY A 141 13.64 20.99 1.57
CA GLY A 141 13.79 20.86 0.13
C GLY A 141 14.73 19.72 -0.27
N LEU A 142 15.89 19.61 0.39
CA LEU A 142 16.85 18.54 0.13
C LEU A 142 16.33 17.18 0.58
N CYS A 143 15.60 17.10 1.71
CA CYS A 143 14.96 15.85 2.15
C CYS A 143 13.90 15.36 1.14
N ILE A 144 13.05 16.26 0.61
CA ILE A 144 12.06 15.89 -0.40
C ILE A 144 12.75 15.42 -1.69
N ALA A 145 13.80 16.13 -2.13
CA ALA A 145 14.58 15.73 -3.31
C ALA A 145 15.26 14.36 -3.13
N LEU A 146 15.85 14.12 -1.96
CA LEU A 146 16.43 12.81 -1.58
C LEU A 146 15.37 11.71 -1.57
N GLY A 147 14.18 11.99 -1.04
CA GLY A 147 13.05 11.08 -1.06
C GLY A 147 12.67 10.67 -2.48
N ILE A 148 12.31 11.64 -3.33
CA ILE A 148 11.87 11.39 -4.72
C ILE A 148 12.96 10.64 -5.52
N ARG A 149 14.21 11.08 -5.41
CA ARG A 149 15.35 10.49 -6.13
C ARG A 149 15.67 9.09 -5.60
N GLY A 150 15.61 8.91 -4.28
CA GLY A 150 15.82 7.65 -3.59
C GLY A 150 14.77 6.61 -3.96
N THR A 151 13.48 6.97 -3.98
CA THR A 151 12.40 6.06 -4.38
C THR A 151 12.54 5.65 -5.85
N ARG A 152 12.92 6.58 -6.74
CA ARG A 152 13.20 6.27 -8.15
C ARG A 152 14.39 5.32 -8.31
N TRP A 153 15.47 5.55 -7.56
CA TRP A 153 16.65 4.68 -7.61
C TRP A 153 16.36 3.29 -7.05
N TYR A 154 15.66 3.21 -5.92
CA TYR A 154 15.28 1.94 -5.28
C TYR A 154 14.38 1.10 -6.21
N ARG A 155 13.39 1.73 -6.86
CA ARG A 155 12.55 1.05 -7.88
C ARG A 155 13.38 0.60 -9.09
N GLY A 156 14.31 1.42 -9.57
CA GLY A 156 15.20 1.04 -10.67
C GLY A 156 16.16 -0.10 -10.33
N GLN A 157 16.60 -0.19 -9.08
CA GLN A 157 17.53 -1.22 -8.64
C GLN A 157 16.86 -2.58 -8.45
N ALA A 158 15.63 -2.60 -7.92
CA ALA A 158 14.81 -3.82 -7.91
C ALA A 158 14.63 -4.35 -9.34
N LEU A 159 14.27 -3.48 -10.29
CA LEU A 159 14.12 -3.85 -11.70
C LEU A 159 15.41 -4.44 -12.29
N ASN A 160 16.56 -3.81 -12.03
CA ASN A 160 17.86 -4.31 -12.53
C ASN A 160 18.23 -5.66 -11.93
N GLN A 161 18.01 -5.87 -10.63
CA GLN A 161 18.24 -7.18 -10.01
C GLN A 161 17.36 -8.25 -10.66
N HIS A 162 16.08 -7.95 -10.92
CA HIS A 162 15.18 -8.88 -11.61
C HIS A 162 15.57 -9.16 -13.07
N LEU A 163 16.01 -8.14 -13.81
CA LEU A 163 16.54 -8.32 -15.17
C LEU A 163 17.79 -9.22 -15.18
N THR A 164 18.69 -9.06 -14.20
CA THR A 164 19.87 -9.93 -14.11
C THR A 164 19.51 -11.38 -13.78
N HIS A 165 18.54 -11.61 -12.90
CA HIS A 165 18.04 -12.96 -12.61
C HIS A 165 17.32 -13.59 -13.81
N ALA A 166 16.51 -12.83 -14.55
CA ALA A 166 15.87 -13.31 -15.77
C ALA A 166 16.89 -13.63 -16.87
N ALA A 167 17.91 -12.79 -17.05
CA ALA A 167 19.01 -13.04 -17.98
C ALA A 167 19.82 -14.30 -17.59
N GLN A 168 20.01 -14.55 -16.30
CA GLN A 168 20.65 -15.79 -15.82
C GLN A 168 19.76 -17.02 -16.06
N ALA A 169 18.45 -16.93 -15.84
CA ALA A 169 17.50 -18.03 -16.08
C ALA A 169 17.47 -18.43 -17.56
N THR A 170 17.45 -17.45 -18.48
CA THR A 170 17.52 -17.73 -19.93
C THR A 170 18.85 -18.36 -20.35
N LEU A 171 19.98 -17.95 -19.75
CA LEU A 171 21.27 -18.60 -19.98
C LEU A 171 21.30 -20.05 -19.45
N GLN A 172 20.70 -20.32 -18.30
CA GLN A 172 20.57 -21.67 -17.75
C GLN A 172 19.73 -22.56 -18.65
N LEU A 173 18.59 -22.06 -19.14
CA LEU A 173 17.73 -22.77 -20.09
C LEU A 173 18.48 -23.10 -21.40
N LYS A 174 19.27 -22.16 -21.91
CA LYS A 174 20.09 -22.39 -23.12
C LYS A 174 21.13 -23.49 -22.90
N ARG A 175 21.71 -23.58 -21.70
CA ARG A 175 22.66 -24.64 -21.36
C ARG A 175 21.98 -25.99 -21.17
N SER A 176 20.81 -26.03 -20.54
CA SER A 176 20.07 -27.27 -20.34
C SER A 176 19.57 -27.86 -21.67
N VAL A 177 19.11 -27.02 -22.61
CA VAL A 177 18.73 -27.47 -23.96
C VAL A 177 19.92 -28.10 -24.69
N ARG A 178 21.09 -27.44 -24.70
CA ARG A 178 22.29 -28.03 -25.31
C ARG A 178 22.71 -29.35 -24.66
N TYR A 179 22.62 -29.42 -23.34
CA TYR A 179 22.94 -30.66 -22.62
C TYR A 179 21.98 -31.81 -22.99
N VAL A 180 20.69 -31.51 -23.15
CA VAL A 180 19.68 -32.50 -23.59
C VAL A 180 19.96 -32.95 -25.02
N ASP A 181 20.29 -32.02 -25.92
CA ASP A 181 20.64 -32.33 -27.32
C ASP A 181 21.87 -33.25 -27.39
N ASP A 182 22.94 -32.93 -26.66
CA ASP A 182 24.16 -33.74 -26.61
C ASP A 182 23.87 -35.17 -26.09
N ARG A 183 23.00 -35.30 -25.08
CA ARG A 183 22.63 -36.59 -24.47
C ARG A 183 21.74 -37.43 -25.39
N LEU A 184 20.82 -36.81 -26.12
CA LEU A 184 20.00 -37.49 -27.12
C LEU A 184 20.85 -38.00 -28.29
N ALA A 185 21.86 -37.23 -28.70
CA ALA A 185 22.80 -37.66 -29.72
C ALA A 185 23.65 -38.87 -29.27
N GLU A 186 24.09 -38.90 -28.01
CA GLU A 186 24.80 -40.04 -27.43
C GLU A 186 23.89 -41.29 -27.34
N ALA A 187 22.64 -41.10 -26.91
CA ALA A 187 21.66 -42.18 -26.86
C ALA A 187 21.44 -42.79 -28.25
N GLN A 188 21.32 -41.98 -29.30
CA GLN A 188 21.18 -42.46 -30.67
C GLN A 188 22.37 -43.32 -31.11
N ARG A 189 23.60 -42.90 -30.79
CA ARG A 189 24.80 -43.72 -31.08
C ARG A 189 24.81 -45.05 -30.34
N HIS A 190 24.28 -45.09 -29.11
CA HIS A 190 24.13 -46.34 -28.35
C HIS A 190 23.07 -47.27 -28.96
N TRP A 191 21.98 -46.73 -29.52
CA TRP A 191 21.01 -47.51 -30.29
C TRP A 191 21.65 -48.10 -31.56
N GLU A 192 22.41 -47.30 -32.31
CA GLU A 192 23.07 -47.75 -33.54
C GLU A 192 24.14 -48.83 -33.29
N SER A 193 24.76 -48.84 -32.10
CA SER A 193 25.73 -49.87 -31.69
C SER A 193 25.11 -51.11 -31.03
N GLY A 194 23.77 -51.15 -30.86
CA GLY A 194 23.06 -52.27 -30.24
C GLY A 194 23.13 -52.33 -28.71
N ALA A 195 23.67 -51.28 -28.07
CA ALA A 195 23.78 -51.16 -26.61
C ALA A 195 22.53 -50.50 -26.01
N ASN A 196 21.39 -51.18 -26.12
CA ASN A 196 20.07 -50.64 -25.79
C ASN A 196 19.94 -50.16 -24.32
N ASP A 197 20.57 -50.86 -23.37
CA ASP A 197 20.52 -50.49 -21.94
C ASP A 197 21.21 -49.15 -21.67
N SER A 198 22.35 -48.89 -22.32
CA SER A 198 23.07 -47.62 -22.21
C SER A 198 22.29 -46.48 -22.86
N ALA A 199 21.63 -46.75 -23.99
CA ALA A 199 20.80 -45.76 -24.68
C ALA A 199 19.61 -45.33 -23.81
N LEU A 200 18.96 -46.26 -23.11
CA LEU A 200 17.86 -45.98 -22.17
C LEU A 200 18.32 -45.10 -21.02
N ILE A 201 19.50 -45.35 -20.45
CA ILE A 201 20.06 -44.54 -19.35
C ILE A 201 20.26 -43.09 -19.79
N GLU A 202 20.78 -42.86 -21.00
CA GLU A 202 21.02 -41.50 -21.51
C GLU A 202 19.71 -40.76 -21.82
N VAL A 203 18.68 -41.46 -22.33
CA VAL A 203 17.35 -40.87 -22.51
C VAL A 203 16.71 -40.49 -21.17
N VAL A 204 16.82 -41.35 -20.15
CA VAL A 204 16.29 -41.04 -18.80
C VAL A 204 17.03 -39.83 -18.22
N ARG A 205 18.35 -39.74 -18.38
CA ARG A 205 19.13 -38.56 -17.95
C ARG A 205 18.70 -37.29 -18.67
N ALA A 206 18.51 -37.34 -19.98
CA ALA A 206 18.02 -36.21 -20.77
C ALA A 206 16.62 -35.76 -20.28
N LYS A 207 15.73 -36.72 -20.01
CA LYS A 207 14.40 -36.44 -19.45
C LYS A 207 14.48 -35.74 -18.09
N THR A 208 15.25 -36.29 -17.15
CA THR A 208 15.41 -35.72 -15.81
C THR A 208 16.03 -34.31 -15.86
N ALA A 209 17.03 -34.09 -16.74
CA ALA A 209 17.61 -32.77 -16.95
C ALA A 209 16.58 -31.76 -17.49
N THR A 210 15.67 -32.22 -18.36
CA THR A 210 14.59 -31.39 -18.89
C THR A 210 13.56 -31.04 -17.81
N GLU A 211 13.14 -32.01 -16.98
CA GLU A 211 12.18 -31.77 -15.89
C GLU A 211 12.75 -30.80 -14.85
N LEU A 212 14.03 -30.91 -14.49
CA LEU A 212 14.71 -29.98 -13.59
C LEU A 212 14.82 -28.57 -14.20
N ALA A 213 15.15 -28.48 -15.49
CA ALA A 213 15.23 -27.20 -16.20
C ALA A 213 13.86 -26.53 -16.34
N LEU A 214 12.82 -27.30 -16.61
CA LEU A 214 11.46 -26.79 -16.73
C LEU A 214 10.93 -26.32 -15.38
N GLY A 215 11.12 -27.10 -14.31
CA GLY A 215 10.71 -26.71 -12.96
C GLY A 215 11.39 -25.42 -12.48
N THR A 216 12.69 -25.25 -12.76
CA THR A 216 13.41 -24.01 -12.42
C THR A 216 12.95 -22.81 -13.26
N ALA A 217 12.64 -23.00 -14.55
CA ALA A 217 12.09 -21.95 -15.41
C ALA A 217 10.66 -21.54 -14.99
N GLU A 218 9.82 -22.48 -14.60
CA GLU A 218 8.48 -22.21 -14.08
C GLU A 218 8.52 -21.42 -12.77
N HIS A 219 9.40 -21.79 -11.84
CA HIS A 219 9.60 -21.05 -10.59
C HIS A 219 10.07 -19.60 -10.85
N ALA A 220 11.01 -19.40 -11.76
CA ALA A 220 11.45 -18.06 -12.15
C ALA A 220 10.31 -17.24 -12.78
N THR A 221 9.47 -17.86 -13.61
CA THR A 221 8.33 -17.21 -14.28
C THR A 221 7.22 -16.84 -13.29
N ARG A 222 6.91 -17.72 -12.32
CA ARG A 222 5.94 -17.43 -11.25
C ARG A 222 6.42 -16.29 -10.36
N GLN A 223 7.71 -16.28 -9.99
CA GLN A 223 8.31 -15.20 -9.22
C GLN A 223 8.27 -13.87 -9.98
N TRP A 224 8.48 -13.89 -11.30
CA TRP A 224 8.36 -12.71 -12.16
C TRP A 224 6.92 -12.20 -12.25
N THR A 225 5.95 -13.11 -12.39
CA THR A 225 4.52 -12.79 -12.47
C THR A 225 3.99 -12.19 -11.16
N SER A 226 4.50 -12.62 -10.00
CA SER A 226 4.12 -12.06 -8.70
C SER A 226 4.72 -10.68 -8.41
N LEU A 227 5.76 -10.27 -9.14
CA LEU A 227 6.53 -9.05 -8.87
C LEU A 227 6.44 -8.00 -9.96
N ALA A 228 5.96 -8.36 -11.16
CA ALA A 228 5.59 -7.40 -12.17
C ALA A 228 4.44 -6.53 -11.63
N PRO A 229 4.66 -5.23 -11.34
CA PRO A 229 3.53 -4.33 -11.20
C PRO A 229 2.84 -4.35 -12.56
N GLY A 230 1.55 -4.69 -12.57
CA GLY A 230 0.76 -4.79 -13.79
C GLY A 230 1.05 -3.61 -14.70
N PHE A 231 1.70 -3.91 -15.83
CA PHE A 231 1.93 -2.96 -16.91
C PHE A 231 0.66 -2.91 -17.76
N ASP A 232 -0.47 -2.71 -17.09
CA ASP A 232 -1.78 -2.68 -17.70
C ASP A 232 -2.42 -1.33 -17.32
N ASP A 233 -2.45 -0.46 -18.33
CA ASP A 233 -3.39 0.64 -18.53
C ASP A 233 -3.17 1.96 -17.75
N GLU A 234 -2.58 2.89 -18.49
CA GLU A 234 -2.48 4.31 -18.23
C GLU A 234 -3.89 4.95 -18.29
N GLY A 235 -4.72 4.74 -17.27
CA GLY A 235 -6.08 5.30 -17.26
C GLY A 235 -6.83 5.32 -15.93
N SER A 236 -6.44 4.51 -14.93
CA SER A 236 -7.20 4.41 -13.66
C SER A 236 -6.37 4.78 -12.43
N GLN A 237 -5.75 5.97 -12.45
CA GLN A 237 -5.31 6.62 -11.23
C GLN A 237 -6.52 7.23 -10.51
N ARG A 238 -7.15 6.47 -9.60
CA ARG A 238 -7.81 6.97 -8.37
C ARG A 238 -8.33 5.78 -7.56
N SER A 239 -8.21 5.91 -6.23
CA SER A 239 -8.77 5.03 -5.20
C SER A 239 -7.94 3.81 -4.75
N ILE A 240 -6.75 4.05 -4.20
CA ILE A 240 -6.15 3.15 -3.18
C ILE A 240 -6.49 3.64 -1.76
N THR A 241 -7.34 4.66 -1.62
CA THR A 241 -7.68 5.28 -0.32
C THR A 241 -9.11 5.05 0.16
N ASP A 242 -9.97 4.39 -0.61
CA ASP A 242 -11.22 3.84 -0.07
C ASP A 242 -11.10 2.31 -0.10
N GLY A 243 -11.11 1.68 1.07
CA GLY A 243 -10.92 0.23 1.23
C GLY A 243 -12.07 -0.63 0.70
N ASN A 244 -12.64 -0.27 -0.46
CA ASN A 244 -13.61 -1.06 -1.21
C ASN A 244 -12.94 -1.59 -2.47
N ILE A 245 -13.05 -2.90 -2.67
CA ILE A 245 -12.52 -3.57 -3.86
C ILE A 245 -13.39 -3.23 -5.06
N GLU A 246 -12.79 -2.70 -6.12
CA GLU A 246 -13.46 -2.39 -7.39
C GLU A 246 -12.89 -3.24 -8.54
N GLY A 247 -13.74 -3.65 -9.48
CA GLY A 247 -13.37 -4.49 -10.61
C GLY A 247 -14.38 -4.42 -11.76
N SER A 248 -14.36 -5.44 -12.62
CA SER A 248 -15.26 -5.60 -13.76
C SER A 248 -15.68 -7.06 -13.94
N VAL A 249 -16.84 -7.27 -14.56
CA VAL A 249 -17.32 -8.59 -14.99
C VAL A 249 -16.45 -9.08 -16.15
N ALA A 250 -15.66 -10.11 -15.91
CA ALA A 250 -14.77 -10.72 -16.91
C ALA A 250 -15.52 -11.69 -17.84
N ARG A 251 -16.52 -12.40 -17.29
CA ARG A 251 -17.31 -13.39 -18.03
C ARG A 251 -18.64 -13.65 -17.31
N VAL A 252 -19.68 -13.91 -18.08
CA VAL A 252 -20.97 -14.40 -17.58
C VAL A 252 -21.04 -15.90 -17.89
N GLU A 253 -21.12 -16.75 -16.86
CA GLU A 253 -21.21 -18.21 -17.04
C GLU A 253 -22.65 -18.64 -17.31
N ASP A 254 -23.58 -18.14 -16.51
CA ASP A 254 -25.01 -18.40 -16.63
C ASP A 254 -25.82 -17.15 -16.20
N GLN A 255 -27.14 -17.28 -16.03
CA GLN A 255 -28.03 -16.16 -15.65
C GLN A 255 -27.83 -15.66 -14.21
N TYR A 256 -27.17 -16.45 -13.37
CA TYR A 256 -27.04 -16.22 -11.93
C TYR A 256 -25.58 -16.22 -11.47
N THR A 257 -24.62 -16.52 -12.34
CA THR A 257 -23.20 -16.77 -12.04
C THR A 257 -22.33 -15.97 -12.98
N LEU A 258 -21.45 -15.16 -12.39
CA LEU A 258 -20.50 -14.33 -13.12
C LEU A 258 -19.09 -14.44 -12.54
N ILE A 259 -18.11 -14.15 -13.38
CA ILE A 259 -16.70 -14.11 -13.02
C ILE A 259 -16.27 -12.66 -12.92
N ILE A 260 -15.72 -12.28 -11.77
CA ILE A 260 -15.16 -10.96 -11.50
C ILE A 260 -13.65 -11.03 -11.68
N ASN A 261 -13.04 -10.02 -12.32
CA ASN A 261 -11.59 -9.88 -12.47
C ASN A 261 -10.85 -9.51 -11.16
N ARG A 262 -11.37 -9.95 -10.01
CA ARG A 262 -10.80 -9.74 -8.67
C ARG A 262 -10.85 -11.05 -7.91
N GLY A 263 -9.69 -11.44 -7.41
CA GLY A 263 -9.45 -12.68 -6.68
C GLY A 263 -8.81 -12.46 -5.32
N ALA A 264 -8.24 -13.51 -4.74
CA ALA A 264 -7.58 -13.49 -3.43
C ALA A 264 -6.40 -12.49 -3.38
N GLU A 265 -5.65 -12.35 -4.48
CA GLU A 265 -4.54 -11.40 -4.59
C GLU A 265 -5.00 -9.94 -4.47
N HIS A 266 -6.28 -9.69 -4.79
CA HIS A 266 -6.92 -8.38 -4.72
C HIS A 266 -7.68 -8.16 -3.40
N GLY A 267 -7.56 -9.10 -2.44
CA GLY A 267 -8.25 -9.04 -1.16
C GLY A 267 -9.69 -9.56 -1.17
N THR A 268 -10.15 -10.16 -2.28
CA THR A 268 -11.50 -10.75 -2.36
C THR A 268 -11.57 -11.99 -1.47
N LYS A 269 -12.64 -12.11 -0.68
CA LYS A 269 -12.90 -13.27 0.18
C LYS A 269 -14.22 -13.92 -0.19
N ALA A 270 -14.36 -15.21 0.14
CA ALA A 270 -15.64 -15.89 0.08
C ALA A 270 -16.68 -15.10 0.91
N ASP A 271 -17.92 -15.14 0.47
CA ASP A 271 -19.06 -14.41 1.05
C ASP A 271 -19.05 -12.88 0.91
N MET A 272 -18.02 -12.27 0.30
CA MET A 272 -18.07 -10.83 -0.04
C MET A 272 -19.17 -10.52 -1.05
N VAL A 273 -19.79 -9.35 -0.92
CA VAL A 273 -20.86 -8.90 -1.82
C VAL A 273 -20.35 -7.76 -2.70
N PHE A 274 -20.62 -7.87 -4.00
CA PHE A 274 -20.34 -6.85 -4.99
C PHE A 274 -21.64 -6.36 -5.62
N ALA A 275 -21.74 -5.05 -5.83
CA ALA A 275 -22.74 -4.43 -6.69
C ALA A 275 -22.19 -4.32 -8.10
N VAL A 276 -22.90 -4.89 -9.07
CA VAL A 276 -22.68 -4.67 -10.50
C VAL A 276 -23.36 -3.35 -10.86
N LEU A 277 -22.64 -2.43 -11.50
CA LEU A 277 -23.11 -1.09 -11.84
C LEU A 277 -23.47 -1.00 -13.32
N THR A 278 -24.42 -0.13 -13.67
CA THR A 278 -24.73 0.18 -15.08
C THR A 278 -23.61 0.99 -15.73
N GLU A 279 -23.32 0.69 -16.99
CA GLU A 279 -22.59 1.60 -17.88
C GLU A 279 -23.57 2.69 -18.34
N GLY A 280 -23.48 3.87 -17.72
CA GLY A 280 -24.47 4.95 -17.85
C GLY A 280 -25.38 5.02 -16.63
N GLY A 281 -25.21 6.08 -15.84
CA GLY A 281 -26.03 6.36 -14.66
C GLY A 281 -27.23 7.24 -14.98
N ASP A 282 -28.09 7.48 -13.98
CA ASP A 282 -29.08 8.54 -14.08
C ASP A 282 -28.34 9.88 -14.16
N GLN A 283 -28.53 10.61 -15.26
CA GLN A 283 -27.93 11.94 -15.43
C GLN A 283 -28.53 12.90 -14.41
N ILE A 284 -27.68 13.43 -13.54
CA ILE A 284 -28.04 14.49 -12.61
C ILE A 284 -27.98 15.80 -13.40
N VAL A 285 -29.16 16.34 -13.70
CA VAL A 285 -29.32 17.61 -14.41
C VAL A 285 -29.52 18.73 -13.38
N ASP A 286 -28.79 19.82 -13.54
CA ASP A 286 -28.96 21.03 -12.74
C ASP A 286 -30.36 21.63 -13.00
N PRO A 287 -31.20 21.81 -11.96
CA PRO A 287 -32.54 22.37 -12.14
C PRO A 287 -32.54 23.83 -12.62
N GLU A 288 -31.47 24.60 -12.39
CA GLU A 288 -31.43 26.02 -12.77
C GLU A 288 -30.84 26.24 -14.17
N THR A 289 -29.81 25.46 -14.52
CA THR A 289 -29.09 25.63 -15.80
C THR A 289 -29.50 24.61 -16.87
N GLY A 290 -30.13 23.50 -16.49
CA GLY A 290 -30.41 22.37 -17.39
C GLY A 290 -29.15 21.62 -17.84
N ALA A 291 -27.96 21.96 -17.32
CA ALA A 291 -26.72 21.29 -17.65
C ALA A 291 -26.60 19.94 -16.91
N VAL A 292 -26.02 18.94 -17.58
CA VAL A 292 -25.72 17.64 -16.96
C VAL A 292 -24.50 17.80 -16.04
N ILE A 293 -24.72 17.72 -14.73
CA ILE A 293 -23.66 17.83 -13.70
C ILE A 293 -22.83 16.55 -13.65
N GLY A 294 -23.46 15.41 -13.88
CA GLY A 294 -22.79 14.11 -13.88
C GLY A 294 -23.78 12.95 -13.99
N GLU A 295 -23.27 11.73 -13.85
CA GLU A 295 -24.06 10.51 -13.89
C GLU A 295 -23.94 9.77 -12.56
N LEU A 296 -25.08 9.39 -11.98
CA LEU A 296 -25.13 8.57 -10.78
C LEU A 296 -25.17 7.09 -11.19
N PRO A 297 -24.07 6.32 -11.02
CA PRO A 297 -24.08 4.91 -11.39
C PRO A 297 -25.13 4.17 -10.57
N THR A 298 -26.02 3.46 -11.26
CA THR A 298 -27.11 2.72 -10.63
C THR A 298 -26.70 1.27 -10.45
N GLU A 299 -26.98 0.70 -9.28
CA GLU A 299 -26.72 -0.72 -9.02
C GLU A 299 -27.68 -1.58 -9.85
N LYS A 300 -27.13 -2.41 -10.74
CA LYS A 300 -27.87 -3.41 -11.49
C LYS A 300 -28.29 -4.59 -10.60
N LEU A 301 -27.31 -5.12 -9.88
CA LEU A 301 -27.41 -6.44 -9.27
C LEU A 301 -26.41 -6.59 -8.13
N ARG A 302 -26.77 -7.36 -7.10
CA ARG A 302 -25.83 -7.75 -6.04
C ARG A 302 -25.46 -9.22 -6.17
N VAL A 303 -24.16 -9.48 -6.23
CA VAL A 303 -23.59 -10.82 -6.32
C VAL A 303 -22.75 -11.11 -5.09
N LYS A 304 -22.84 -12.34 -4.59
CA LYS A 304 -22.08 -12.85 -3.46
C LYS A 304 -21.01 -13.81 -3.98
N VAL A 305 -19.77 -13.61 -3.55
CA VAL A 305 -18.64 -14.44 -3.96
C VAL A 305 -18.75 -15.83 -3.35
N VAL A 306 -18.70 -16.86 -4.20
CA VAL A 306 -18.79 -18.27 -3.80
C VAL A 306 -17.41 -18.93 -3.84
N ASP A 307 -16.66 -18.73 -4.91
CA ASP A 307 -15.31 -19.28 -5.07
C ASP A 307 -14.31 -18.17 -5.38
N VAL A 308 -13.13 -18.25 -4.76
CA VAL A 308 -12.07 -17.25 -4.90
C VAL A 308 -10.82 -17.92 -5.44
N GLN A 309 -10.46 -17.54 -6.65
CA GLN A 309 -9.19 -17.89 -7.27
C GLN A 309 -8.20 -16.74 -7.03
N PRO A 310 -6.88 -16.94 -7.25
CA PRO A 310 -5.90 -15.88 -7.01
C PRO A 310 -6.21 -14.58 -7.79
N LYS A 311 -6.58 -14.71 -9.07
CA LYS A 311 -6.78 -13.58 -10.00
C LYS A 311 -8.23 -13.22 -10.29
N TYR A 312 -9.17 -14.11 -10.00
CA TYR A 312 -10.60 -13.92 -10.27
C TYR A 312 -11.44 -14.55 -9.18
N SER A 313 -12.73 -14.24 -9.16
CA SER A 313 -13.68 -14.88 -8.26
C SER A 313 -14.97 -15.19 -9.00
N ARG A 314 -15.60 -16.30 -8.62
CA ARG A 314 -16.92 -16.69 -9.11
C ARG A 314 -17.96 -16.22 -8.11
N ALA A 315 -18.88 -15.38 -8.58
CA ALA A 315 -19.93 -14.79 -7.75
C ALA A 315 -21.31 -15.18 -8.28
N VAL A 316 -22.23 -15.41 -7.34
CA VAL A 316 -23.60 -15.81 -7.62
C VAL A 316 -24.55 -14.70 -7.17
N THR A 317 -25.56 -14.41 -7.97
CA THR A 317 -26.60 -13.41 -7.65
C THR A 317 -27.30 -13.74 -6.34
N PHE A 318 -27.33 -12.77 -5.43
CA PHE A 318 -27.90 -12.94 -4.08
C PHE A 318 -29.22 -12.19 -3.94
N ARG A 319 -29.36 -11.01 -4.56
CA ARG A 319 -30.61 -10.23 -4.61
C ARG A 319 -30.66 -9.39 -5.89
N ALA A 320 -31.72 -9.55 -6.68
CA ALA A 320 -32.06 -8.61 -7.73
C ALA A 320 -32.84 -7.45 -7.09
N ILE A 321 -32.20 -6.31 -6.91
CA ILE A 321 -32.94 -5.08 -6.58
C ILE A 321 -33.41 -4.54 -7.93
N ALA A 322 -34.70 -4.68 -8.22
CA ALA A 322 -35.27 -3.97 -9.37
C ALA A 322 -35.02 -2.47 -9.15
N PRO A 323 -34.47 -1.73 -10.15
CA PRO A 323 -34.27 -0.30 -10.00
C PRO A 323 -35.61 0.32 -9.67
N ALA A 324 -35.70 0.94 -8.48
CA ALA A 324 -36.91 1.60 -8.06
C ALA A 324 -37.18 2.72 -9.07
N LYS A 325 -38.11 2.50 -10.00
CA LYS A 325 -38.68 3.55 -10.82
C LYS A 325 -39.32 4.52 -9.84
N ARG A 326 -38.60 5.57 -9.44
CA ARG A 326 -39.20 6.67 -8.69
C ARG A 326 -40.13 7.37 -9.67
N SER A 327 -41.36 6.87 -9.77
CA SER A 327 -42.46 7.67 -10.25
C SER A 327 -42.60 8.79 -9.23
N HIS A 328 -42.02 9.95 -9.52
CA HIS A 328 -42.53 11.18 -8.94
C HIS A 328 -43.99 11.24 -9.37
N PRO A 329 -44.99 11.14 -8.46
CA PRO A 329 -46.33 11.50 -8.83
C PRO A 329 -46.25 12.97 -9.22
N ALA A 330 -46.24 13.22 -10.53
CA ALA A 330 -46.42 14.56 -11.02
C ALA A 330 -47.71 15.06 -10.37
N LEU A 331 -47.59 16.19 -9.67
CA LEU A 331 -48.70 17.05 -9.28
C LEU A 331 -49.46 17.44 -10.55
N THR A 332 -50.28 16.53 -11.06
CA THR A 332 -51.09 16.72 -12.26
C THR A 332 -52.43 16.07 -11.96
N GLY A 333 -53.34 16.87 -11.40
CA GLY A 333 -54.71 16.42 -11.15
C GLY A 333 -55.48 17.10 -10.03
N SER A 334 -55.22 18.38 -9.74
CA SER A 334 -56.11 19.18 -8.88
C SER A 334 -56.74 20.32 -9.68
N ALA A 335 -57.46 19.98 -10.74
CA ALA A 335 -58.38 20.90 -11.41
C ALA A 335 -59.49 20.11 -12.11
N GLY A 336 -60.70 20.21 -11.57
CA GLY A 336 -61.92 19.56 -12.06
C GLY A 336 -62.26 18.33 -11.21
N THR A 337 -63.35 18.26 -10.45
CA THR A 337 -64.65 18.91 -10.60
C THR A 337 -65.36 18.81 -9.24
N ALA A 338 -65.73 19.94 -8.65
CA ALA A 338 -66.72 19.98 -7.60
C ALA A 338 -68.07 20.23 -8.27
N SER A 339 -68.94 19.22 -8.29
CA SER A 339 -70.41 19.37 -8.29
C SER A 339 -71.08 18.00 -8.13
N GLY A 340 -71.59 17.80 -6.91
CA GLY A 340 -72.70 16.94 -6.46
C GLY A 340 -73.09 15.68 -7.25
N LEU A 341 -73.10 14.54 -6.55
CA LEU A 341 -74.36 13.93 -6.12
C LEU A 341 -74.10 12.90 -5.01
N GLU A 342 -74.99 12.89 -4.04
CA GLU A 342 -75.07 12.00 -2.88
C GLU A 342 -75.24 10.52 -3.32
N MET A 343 -74.72 9.57 -2.55
CA MET A 343 -75.48 8.41 -2.05
C MET A 343 -74.67 7.61 -1.00
N PRO A 344 -75.34 6.94 -0.04
CA PRO A 344 -74.77 6.39 1.19
C PRO A 344 -74.51 4.88 1.11
N GLY A 345 -73.53 4.38 1.87
CA GLY A 345 -73.32 2.95 2.08
C GLY A 345 -71.87 2.56 2.32
N ALA A 346 -71.28 3.04 3.43
CA ALA A 346 -69.91 2.72 3.80
C ALA A 346 -69.86 2.34 5.29
N PHE A 347 -70.22 1.09 5.62
CA PHE A 347 -69.97 0.53 6.95
C PHE A 347 -69.50 -0.94 6.98
N ASP A 348 -69.20 -1.59 5.85
CA ASP A 348 -68.73 -3.00 5.85
C ASP A 348 -67.27 -3.20 5.39
N SER A 349 -66.48 -2.15 5.12
CA SER A 349 -65.16 -2.32 4.49
C SER A 349 -63.95 -2.25 5.42
N LEU A 350 -64.14 -2.10 6.73
CA LEU A 350 -63.03 -1.92 7.68
C LEU A 350 -62.39 -3.23 8.14
N ASP A 351 -63.15 -4.32 8.23
CA ASP A 351 -62.63 -5.59 8.78
C ASP A 351 -61.77 -6.36 7.77
N GLU A 352 -62.04 -6.20 6.47
CA GLU A 352 -61.27 -6.88 5.42
C GLU A 352 -59.91 -6.23 5.14
N SER A 353 -59.74 -4.98 5.57
CA SER A 353 -58.48 -4.24 5.41
C SER A 353 -57.40 -4.70 6.41
N ILE A 354 -57.80 -5.16 7.60
CA ILE A 354 -56.87 -5.57 8.66
C ILE A 354 -56.40 -7.02 8.44
N SER A 355 -57.30 -7.92 8.02
CA SER A 355 -56.92 -9.29 7.65
C SER A 355 -55.95 -9.34 6.46
N ARG A 356 -56.12 -8.46 5.46
CA ARG A 356 -55.17 -8.36 4.32
C ARG A 356 -53.82 -7.75 4.70
N LEU A 357 -53.75 -6.98 5.78
CA LEU A 357 -52.50 -6.39 6.26
C LEU A 357 -51.66 -7.41 7.05
N LEU A 358 -52.32 -8.30 7.79
CA LEU A 358 -51.66 -9.37 8.56
C LEU A 358 -51.21 -10.56 7.70
N GLU A 359 -51.92 -10.90 6.61
CA GLU A 359 -51.49 -11.96 5.68
C GLU A 359 -50.34 -11.54 4.75
N ASN A 360 -50.11 -10.23 4.57
CA ASN A 360 -48.98 -9.72 3.78
C ASN A 360 -47.65 -9.62 4.55
N GLU A 361 -47.64 -9.77 5.88
CA GLU A 361 -46.42 -9.64 6.68
C GLU A 361 -45.76 -10.99 7.05
N PHE A 362 -46.48 -12.11 6.94
CA PHE A 362 -45.98 -13.44 7.36
C PHE A 362 -45.86 -14.49 6.25
N GLY A 363 -46.23 -14.17 5.01
CA GLY A 363 -45.95 -15.03 3.87
C GLY A 363 -44.77 -14.49 3.08
N GLU A 364 -43.57 -15.09 3.19
CA GLU A 364 -42.53 -14.93 2.16
C GLU A 364 -43.14 -15.34 0.80
N PRO A 365 -43.30 -14.43 -0.19
CA PRO A 365 -43.76 -14.85 -1.48
C PRO A 365 -42.57 -15.41 -2.27
N ILE A 366 -42.63 -16.70 -2.55
CA ILE A 366 -41.77 -17.44 -3.50
C ILE A 366 -41.95 -16.92 -4.96
N SER A 367 -42.65 -15.81 -5.21
CA SER A 367 -42.90 -15.27 -6.57
C SER A 367 -42.08 -14.05 -6.98
N VAL A 368 -40.95 -13.74 -6.34
CA VAL A 368 -40.00 -12.71 -6.84
C VAL A 368 -39.14 -13.24 -8.02
N ARG A 369 -39.50 -14.39 -8.61
CA ARG A 369 -38.68 -15.05 -9.64
C ARG A 369 -38.97 -14.61 -11.08
N GLU A 370 -40.09 -13.93 -11.34
CA GLU A 370 -40.56 -13.69 -12.72
C GLU A 370 -40.57 -12.24 -13.21
N THR A 371 -40.21 -11.26 -12.36
CA THR A 371 -39.96 -9.88 -12.84
C THR A 371 -38.47 -9.58 -13.05
N THR A 372 -37.68 -10.62 -13.31
CA THR A 372 -36.32 -10.53 -13.87
C THR A 372 -36.43 -10.21 -15.37
N ALA A 373 -37.16 -9.14 -15.71
CA ALA A 373 -37.37 -8.71 -17.08
C ALA A 373 -36.01 -8.22 -17.65
N LYS A 374 -35.26 -9.16 -18.22
CA LYS A 374 -34.17 -8.98 -19.18
C LYS A 374 -33.11 -7.94 -18.79
N MET A 375 -32.70 -7.95 -17.54
CA MET A 375 -31.54 -7.16 -17.11
C MET A 375 -30.28 -7.85 -17.62
N ARG A 376 -29.80 -7.42 -18.80
CA ARG A 376 -28.64 -8.01 -19.47
C ARG A 376 -27.37 -7.56 -18.74
N ILE A 377 -26.64 -8.53 -18.20
CA ILE A 377 -25.30 -8.32 -17.65
C ILE A 377 -24.34 -8.47 -18.83
N ASP A 378 -23.51 -7.47 -19.05
CA ASP A 378 -22.55 -7.46 -20.14
C ASP A 378 -21.13 -7.60 -19.60
N VAL A 379 -20.26 -8.24 -20.39
CA VAL A 379 -18.83 -8.33 -20.06
C VAL A 379 -18.24 -6.93 -20.09
N GLY A 380 -17.55 -6.54 -19.02
CA GLY A 380 -17.03 -5.19 -18.82
C GLY A 380 -17.81 -4.36 -17.80
N ASP A 381 -19.02 -4.77 -17.42
CA ASP A 381 -19.81 -4.08 -16.37
C ASP A 381 -18.96 -3.90 -15.10
N ARG A 382 -18.94 -2.68 -14.55
CA ARG A 382 -18.14 -2.36 -13.36
C ARG A 382 -18.74 -3.02 -12.13
N VAL A 383 -17.89 -3.49 -11.23
CA VAL A 383 -18.32 -4.03 -9.93
C VAL A 383 -17.62 -3.30 -8.79
N ARG A 384 -18.35 -3.08 -7.70
CA ARG A 384 -17.82 -2.45 -6.49
C ARG A 384 -18.27 -3.22 -5.26
N GLN A 385 -17.34 -3.44 -4.33
CA GLN A 385 -17.63 -4.07 -3.06
C GLN A 385 -18.65 -3.25 -2.28
N VAL A 386 -19.67 -3.92 -1.77
CA VAL A 386 -20.66 -3.36 -0.83
C VAL A 386 -20.32 -3.87 0.56
N ARG A 387 -20.30 -2.96 1.54
CA ARG A 387 -20.07 -3.32 2.96
C ARG A 387 -21.33 -3.84 3.62
#